data_AF-A0A4P6D7E1-F1
#
_entry.id   AF-A0A4P6D7E1-F1
#
_cell.length_a   1.000
_cell.length_b   1.000
_cell.length_c   1.000
_cell.angle_alpha   90.00
_cell.angle_beta   90.00
_cell.angle_gamma   90.00
#
_symmetry.space_group_name_H-M   'P 1'
#
loop_
_entity.id
_entity.type
_entity.pdbx_description
1 polymer ?
#
loop_
_entity_poly.entity_id
_entity_poly.type
_entity_poly.pdbx_seq_one_letter_code
_entity_poly.pdbx_strand_id
1 'polypeptide(L)'
;MSCAGQGGRTRQQVDRWTNSIHNLLASTEGRTAFRQYLLERSFTQEERTLLFWEVLDETQDLINRNATTKEIHENICKLIQLANDEDVNLDLSQMRELRKCKREQDMTVLRETLERAKDWTVQLLRERYRDFADKLLEKYS
;
A
#
# COMPACT_ATOMS: atom_id res chain seq x y z
N MET A 1 11.58 -15.97 -29.49
CA MET A 1 10.92 -15.85 -28.18
C MET A 1 10.14 -14.55 -28.19
N SER A 2 8.81 -14.63 -28.21
CA SER A 2 7.92 -13.49 -28.42
C SER A 2 8.01 -12.50 -27.26
N CYS A 3 8.43 -11.27 -27.56
CA CYS A 3 8.22 -10.11 -26.73
C CYS A 3 6.71 -9.88 -26.65
N ALA A 4 6.08 -10.39 -25.59
CA ALA A 4 4.66 -10.20 -25.35
C ALA A 4 4.37 -8.71 -25.11
N GLY A 5 3.69 -8.11 -26.08
CA GLY A 5 2.77 -6.99 -25.95
C GLY A 5 3.23 -5.77 -25.15
N GLN A 6 3.41 -4.65 -25.83
CA GLN A 6 3.04 -3.36 -25.27
C GLN A 6 1.53 -3.40 -24.94
N GLY A 7 1.17 -3.95 -23.77
CA GLY A 7 -0.17 -3.94 -23.23
C GLY A 7 -0.51 -2.53 -22.76
N GLY A 8 -0.92 -1.67 -23.69
CA GLY A 8 -1.46 -0.36 -23.34
C GLY A 8 -2.63 -0.55 -22.38
N ARG A 9 -2.63 0.19 -21.26
CA ARG A 9 -3.75 0.17 -20.30
C ARG A 9 -5.02 0.57 -21.02
N THR A 10 -6.13 -0.10 -20.75
CA THR A 10 -7.44 0.27 -21.33
C THR A 10 -7.97 1.54 -20.67
N ARG A 11 -8.82 2.29 -21.39
CA ARG A 11 -9.49 3.47 -20.83
C ARG A 11 -10.29 3.15 -19.56
N GLN A 12 -10.98 2.01 -19.55
CA GLN A 12 -11.75 1.55 -18.39
C GLN A 12 -10.86 1.26 -17.16
N GLN A 13 -9.66 0.69 -17.34
CA GLN A 13 -8.69 0.52 -16.25
C GLN A 13 -8.24 1.87 -15.71
N VAL A 14 -7.92 2.82 -16.60
CA VAL A 14 -7.52 4.18 -16.21
C VAL A 14 -8.64 4.88 -15.44
N ASP A 15 -9.88 4.85 -15.93
CA ASP A 15 -11.01 5.47 -15.23
C ASP A 15 -11.22 4.85 -13.84
N ARG A 16 -11.10 3.51 -13.71
CA ARG A 16 -11.21 2.84 -12.40
C ARG A 16 -10.13 3.29 -11.42
N TRP A 17 -8.88 3.35 -11.86
CA TRP A 17 -7.73 3.73 -11.04
C TRP A 17 -7.75 5.21 -10.65
N THR A 18 -8.22 6.09 -11.53
CA THR A 18 -8.26 7.54 -11.32
C THR A 18 -9.48 8.01 -10.52
N ASN A 19 -10.52 7.17 -10.39
CA ASN A 19 -11.71 7.51 -9.62
C ASN A 19 -11.50 7.42 -8.08
N SER A 20 -10.60 6.56 -7.61
CA SER A 20 -10.28 6.45 -6.18
C SER A 20 -8.95 5.76 -5.93
N ILE A 21 -8.17 6.29 -4.99
CA ILE A 21 -6.92 5.66 -4.54
C ILE A 21 -7.17 4.25 -4.00
N HIS A 22 -8.32 3.99 -3.38
CA HIS A 22 -8.66 2.64 -2.92
C HIS A 22 -8.83 1.68 -4.10
N ASN A 23 -9.39 2.12 -5.23
CA ASN A 23 -9.50 1.29 -6.43
C ASN A 23 -8.14 1.00 -7.06
N LEU A 24 -7.23 1.98 -7.03
CA LEU A 24 -5.85 1.82 -7.49
C LEU A 24 -5.12 0.81 -6.59
N LEU A 25 -5.15 1.01 -5.28
CA LEU A 25 -4.45 0.17 -4.31
C LEU A 25 -5.02 -1.25 -4.25
N ALA A 26 -6.31 -1.45 -4.49
CA ALA A 26 -6.91 -2.79 -4.60
C ALA A 26 -6.52 -3.54 -5.89
N SER A 27 -5.82 -2.90 -6.83
CA SER A 27 -5.40 -3.49 -8.10
C SER A 27 -3.90 -3.73 -8.13
N THR A 28 -3.46 -4.98 -8.29
CA THR A 28 -2.02 -5.30 -8.45
C THR A 28 -1.39 -4.54 -9.61
N GLU A 29 -2.08 -4.46 -10.74
CA GLU A 29 -1.65 -3.68 -11.91
C GLU A 29 -1.60 -2.17 -11.59
N GLY A 30 -2.60 -1.66 -10.86
CA GLY A 30 -2.65 -0.28 -10.40
C GLY A 30 -1.47 0.07 -9.48
N ARG A 31 -1.22 -0.74 -8.46
CA ARG A 31 -0.05 -0.62 -7.57
C ARG A 31 1.26 -0.66 -8.34
N THR A 32 1.39 -1.56 -9.31
CA THR A 32 2.60 -1.67 -10.14
C THR A 32 2.82 -0.41 -10.97
N ALA A 33 1.77 0.11 -11.61
CA ALA A 33 1.82 1.33 -12.39
C ALA A 33 2.14 2.55 -11.52
N PHE A 34 1.56 2.63 -10.32
CA PHE A 34 1.80 3.72 -9.39
C PHE A 34 3.22 3.67 -8.81
N ARG A 35 3.70 2.49 -8.40
CA ARG A 35 5.10 2.28 -7.98
C ARG A 35 6.07 2.72 -9.05
N GLN A 36 5.84 2.32 -10.29
CA GLN A 36 6.69 2.74 -11.41
C GLN A 36 6.73 4.27 -11.55
N TYR A 37 5.56 4.94 -11.44
CA TYR A 37 5.50 6.40 -11.44
C TYR A 37 6.30 7.03 -10.29
N LEU A 38 6.19 6.49 -9.07
CA LEU A 38 6.92 6.99 -7.91
C LEU A 38 8.44 6.85 -8.10
N LEU A 39 8.89 5.71 -8.61
CA LEU A 39 10.30 5.45 -8.93
C LEU A 39 10.82 6.40 -10.02
N GLU A 40 10.07 6.58 -11.12
CA GLU A 40 10.42 7.48 -12.23
C GLU A 40 10.56 8.95 -11.78
N ARG A 41 9.82 9.34 -10.73
CA ARG A 41 9.86 10.69 -10.16
C ARG A 41 10.73 10.82 -8.91
N SER A 42 11.41 9.74 -8.51
CA SER A 42 12.23 9.68 -7.30
C SER A 42 11.47 10.03 -6.01
N PHE A 43 10.19 9.68 -5.95
CA PHE A 43 9.34 9.77 -4.76
C PHE A 43 9.58 8.56 -3.84
N THR A 44 10.79 8.49 -3.28
CA THR A 44 11.22 7.34 -2.48
C THR A 44 10.34 7.12 -1.26
N GLN A 45 9.96 8.18 -0.54
CA GLN A 45 9.14 8.06 0.68
C GLN A 45 7.75 7.47 0.39
N GLU A 46 7.10 7.93 -0.68
CA GLU A 46 5.80 7.40 -1.09
C GLU A 46 5.92 5.98 -1.65
N GLU A 47 7.03 5.65 -2.30
CA GLU A 47 7.29 4.28 -2.73
C GLU A 47 7.41 3.33 -1.52
N ARG A 48 8.11 3.75 -0.46
CA ARG A 48 8.17 3.00 0.81
C ARG A 48 6.84 2.93 1.52
N THR A 49 6.07 4.01 1.48
CA THR A 49 4.70 4.04 2.02
C THR A 49 3.78 3.07 1.28
N LEU A 50 3.91 2.94 -0.04
CA LEU A 50 3.18 1.97 -0.85
C LEU A 50 3.58 0.52 -0.49
N LEU A 51 4.88 0.24 -0.34
CA LEU A 51 5.35 -1.06 0.12
C LEU A 51 4.80 -1.41 1.51
N PHE A 52 4.81 -0.44 2.42
CA PHE A 52 4.25 -0.61 3.75
C PHE A 52 2.74 -0.91 3.71
N TRP A 53 1.97 -0.22 2.85
CA TRP A 53 0.54 -0.53 2.64
C TRP A 53 0.33 -1.95 2.11
N GLU A 54 1.17 -2.44 1.20
CA GLU A 54 1.07 -3.80 0.68
C GLU A 54 1.28 -4.85 1.77
N VAL A 55 2.25 -4.64 2.66
CA VAL A 55 2.45 -5.57 3.79
C VAL A 55 1.27 -5.50 4.77
N LEU A 56 0.63 -4.35 4.95
CA LEU A 56 -0.60 -4.25 5.75
C LEU A 56 -1.73 -5.09 5.13
N ASP A 57 -1.91 -4.97 3.81
CA ASP A 57 -2.90 -5.73 3.04
C ASP A 57 -2.64 -7.24 3.14
N GLU A 58 -1.39 -7.67 2.94
CA GLU A 58 -0.95 -9.07 3.11
C GLU A 58 -1.23 -9.59 4.53
N THR A 59 -0.96 -8.77 5.55
CA THR A 59 -1.18 -9.15 6.96
C THR A 59 -2.66 -9.33 7.25
N GLN A 60 -3.52 -8.42 6.76
CA GLN A 60 -4.97 -8.57 6.90
C GLN A 60 -5.48 -9.83 6.19
N ASP A 61 -4.95 -10.13 5.00
CA ASP A 61 -5.31 -11.34 4.27
C ASP A 61 -4.89 -12.62 5.01
N LEU A 62 -3.74 -12.61 5.71
CA LEU A 62 -3.33 -13.73 6.57
C LEU A 62 -4.31 -13.93 7.73
N ILE A 63 -4.70 -12.84 8.40
CA ILE A 63 -5.69 -12.87 9.49
C ILE A 63 -7.03 -13.43 8.97
N ASN A 64 -7.50 -12.95 7.83
CA ASN A 64 -8.78 -13.37 7.25
C ASN A 64 -8.79 -14.83 6.80
N ARG A 65 -7.62 -15.36 6.41
CA ARG A 65 -7.44 -16.78 6.06
C ARG A 65 -7.15 -17.67 7.26
N ASN A 66 -7.18 -17.13 8.48
CA ASN A 66 -6.82 -17.83 9.72
C ASN A 66 -5.43 -18.49 9.64
N ALA A 67 -4.45 -17.77 9.08
CA ALA A 67 -3.07 -18.19 9.07
C ALA A 67 -2.51 -18.38 10.49
N THR A 68 -1.35 -19.00 10.61
CA THR A 68 -0.75 -19.25 11.91
C THR A 68 -0.32 -17.94 12.58
N THR A 69 -0.36 -17.91 13.92
CA THR A 69 0.12 -16.77 14.71
C THR A 69 1.57 -16.41 14.36
N LYS A 70 2.38 -17.40 13.98
CA LYS A 70 3.76 -17.20 13.57
C LYS A 70 3.85 -16.38 12.27
N GLU A 71 3.09 -16.74 11.24
CA GLU A 71 3.07 -16.01 9.96
C GLU A 71 2.58 -14.57 10.13
N ILE A 72 1.52 -14.38 10.93
CA ILE A 72 1.00 -13.04 11.25
C ILE A 72 2.06 -12.22 11.99
N HIS A 73 2.73 -12.81 12.98
CA HIS A 73 3.77 -12.13 13.76
C HIS A 73 5.01 -11.79 12.92
N GLU A 74 5.42 -12.65 11.98
CA GLU A 74 6.51 -12.35 11.03
C GLU A 74 6.18 -11.12 10.18
N ASN A 75 4.95 -11.03 9.67
CA ASN A 75 4.52 -9.86 8.91
C ASN A 75 4.38 -8.59 9.77
N ILE A 76 3.91 -8.70 11.02
CA ILE A 76 3.92 -7.57 11.96
C ILE A 76 5.35 -7.09 12.25
N CYS A 77 6.31 -8.00 12.40
CA CYS A 77 7.71 -7.63 12.56
C CYS A 77 8.25 -6.89 11.32
N LYS A 78 7.92 -7.37 10.11
CA LYS A 78 8.25 -6.71 8.85
C LYS A 78 7.65 -5.31 8.77
N LEU A 79 6.38 -5.13 9.14
CA LEU A 79 5.72 -3.81 9.19
C LEU A 79 6.47 -2.84 10.11
N ILE A 80 6.79 -3.27 11.33
CA ILE A 80 7.51 -2.43 12.29
C ILE A 80 8.89 -2.06 11.75
N GLN A 81 9.57 -3.00 11.07
CA GLN A 81 10.86 -2.73 10.46
C GLN A 81 10.75 -1.68 9.35
N LEU A 82 9.84 -1.87 8.40
CA LEU A 82 9.58 -0.91 7.31
C LEU A 82 9.28 0.49 7.85
N ALA A 83 8.45 0.56 8.89
CA ALA A 83 8.08 1.83 9.49
C ALA A 83 9.22 2.52 10.28
N ASN A 84 10.25 1.78 10.72
CA ASN A 84 11.42 2.38 11.39
C ASN A 84 12.56 2.69 10.42
N ASP A 85 12.79 1.83 9.42
CA ASP A 85 14.00 1.84 8.59
C ASP A 85 13.80 2.57 7.26
N GLU A 86 12.57 2.67 6.74
CA GLU A 86 12.30 3.08 5.36
C GLU A 86 11.61 4.45 5.22
N ASP A 87 11.80 5.36 6.18
CA ASP A 87 11.30 6.75 6.14
C ASP A 87 9.78 6.90 5.89
N VAL A 88 8.98 5.88 6.25
CA VAL A 88 7.52 6.03 6.25
C VAL A 88 7.17 7.15 7.23
N ASN A 89 6.47 8.19 6.77
CA ASN A 89 6.18 9.40 7.54
C ASN A 89 5.06 9.18 8.59
N LEU A 90 5.25 8.21 9.48
CA LEU A 90 4.34 7.94 10.58
C LEU A 90 4.76 8.74 11.82
N ASP A 91 3.78 9.33 12.49
CA ASP A 91 4.02 10.03 13.74
C ASP A 91 4.28 9.08 14.93
N LEU A 92 4.72 9.64 16.05
CA LEU A 92 5.03 8.86 17.26
C LEU A 92 3.82 8.09 17.81
N SER A 93 2.59 8.60 17.62
CA SER A 93 1.37 7.94 18.07
C SER A 93 1.08 6.71 17.21
N GLN A 94 1.12 6.87 15.89
CA GLN A 94 0.95 5.82 14.89
C GLN A 94 2.00 4.70 15.07
N MET A 95 3.26 5.09 15.28
CA MET A 95 4.34 4.14 15.54
C MET A 95 4.17 3.37 16.86
N ARG A 96 3.69 4.04 17.92
CA ARG A 96 3.37 3.35 19.18
C ARG A 96 2.25 2.35 19.00
N GLU A 97 1.27 2.67 18.18
CA GLU A 97 0.14 1.80 17.90
C GLU A 97 0.56 0.55 17.14
N LEU A 98 1.35 0.69 16.06
CA LEU A 98 1.92 -0.45 15.34
C LEU A 98 2.79 -1.35 16.23
N ARG A 99 3.57 -0.77 17.15
CA ARG A 99 4.38 -1.54 18.08
C ARG A 99 3.55 -2.31 19.11
N LYS A 100 2.31 -1.91 19.39
CA LYS A 100 1.40 -2.69 20.24
C LYS A 100 0.97 -3.98 19.54
N CYS A 101 0.78 -3.97 18.22
CA CYS A 101 0.42 -5.16 17.44
C CYS A 101 1.36 -6.35 17.68
N LYS A 102 2.65 -6.10 17.90
CA LYS A 102 3.63 -7.17 18.17
C LYS A 102 3.30 -8.02 19.40
N ARG A 103 2.64 -7.42 20.40
CA ARG A 103 2.27 -8.08 21.66
C ARG A 103 0.79 -8.42 21.74
N GLU A 104 0.02 -8.00 20.74
CA GLU A 104 -1.42 -8.21 20.70
C GLU A 104 -1.73 -9.64 20.26
N GLN A 105 -2.65 -10.28 20.96
CA GLN A 105 -3.13 -11.63 20.65
C GLN A 105 -4.58 -11.63 20.14
N ASP A 106 -5.30 -10.52 20.36
CA ASP A 106 -6.65 -10.34 19.85
C ASP A 106 -6.61 -9.97 18.35
N MET A 107 -7.06 -10.90 17.53
CA MET A 107 -7.13 -10.74 16.07
C MET A 107 -8.10 -9.63 15.63
N THR A 108 -9.10 -9.31 16.45
CA THR A 108 -10.04 -8.20 16.20
C THR A 108 -9.31 -6.88 16.36
N VAL A 109 -8.59 -6.71 17.47
CA VAL A 109 -7.79 -5.50 17.75
C VAL A 109 -6.68 -5.32 16.71
N LEU A 110 -6.03 -6.42 16.30
CA LEU A 110 -5.05 -6.41 15.21
C LEU A 110 -5.69 -5.92 13.91
N ARG A 111 -6.84 -6.47 13.51
CA ARG A 111 -7.54 -6.06 12.27
C ARG A 111 -7.88 -4.57 12.28
N GLU A 112 -8.46 -4.07 13.37
CA GLU A 112 -8.82 -2.65 13.51
C GLU A 112 -7.59 -1.73 13.47
N THR A 113 -6.47 -2.17 14.03
CA THR A 113 -5.22 -1.40 13.99
C THR A 113 -4.60 -1.38 12.59
N LEU A 114 -4.61 -2.52 11.89
CA LEU A 114 -4.14 -2.60 10.51
C LEU A 114 -5.01 -1.76 9.57
N GLU A 115 -6.33 -1.73 9.78
CA GLU A 115 -7.23 -0.90 8.97
C GLU A 115 -6.93 0.59 9.15
N ARG A 116 -6.76 1.04 10.40
CA ARG A 116 -6.34 2.42 10.69
C ARG A 116 -4.97 2.75 10.09
N ALA A 117 -4.03 1.81 10.13
CA ALA A 117 -2.73 1.99 9.48
C ALA A 117 -2.85 2.13 7.96
N LYS A 118 -3.75 1.37 7.31
CA LYS A 118 -4.04 1.54 5.88
C LYS A 118 -4.61 2.93 5.60
N ASP A 119 -5.50 3.44 6.44
CA ASP A 119 -6.01 4.81 6.28
C ASP A 119 -4.90 5.87 6.37
N TRP A 120 -3.96 5.74 7.30
CA TRP A 120 -2.84 6.68 7.42
C TRP A 120 -2.00 6.70 6.15
N THR A 121 -1.64 5.52 5.64
CA THR A 121 -0.82 5.40 4.41
C THR A 121 -1.57 5.90 3.18
N VAL A 122 -2.88 5.69 3.10
CA VAL A 122 -3.72 6.30 2.06
C VAL A 122 -3.62 7.82 2.12
N GLN A 123 -3.68 8.43 3.31
CA GLN A 123 -3.49 9.89 3.43
C GLN A 123 -2.10 10.34 2.96
N LEU A 124 -1.05 9.60 3.30
CA LEU A 124 0.32 9.91 2.88
C LEU A 124 0.51 9.81 1.36
N LEU A 125 -0.19 8.87 0.71
CA LEU A 125 -0.09 8.66 -0.74
C LEU A 125 -1.00 9.59 -1.57
N ARG A 126 -1.96 10.28 -0.94
CA ARG A 126 -3.02 11.04 -1.65
C ARG A 126 -2.48 12.13 -2.57
N GLU A 127 -1.41 12.82 -2.19
CA GLU A 127 -0.87 13.88 -3.03
C GLU A 127 -0.31 13.30 -4.33
N ARG A 128 0.61 12.33 -4.24
CA ARG A 128 1.20 11.70 -5.42
C ARG A 128 0.19 10.89 -6.23
N TYR A 129 -0.83 10.34 -5.58
CA TYR A 129 -1.94 9.71 -6.28
C TYR A 129 -2.67 10.69 -7.21
N ARG A 130 -2.93 11.93 -6.76
CA ARG A 130 -3.58 12.95 -7.60
C ARG A 130 -2.72 13.29 -8.81
N ASP A 131 -1.43 13.55 -8.60
CA ASP A 131 -0.49 13.83 -9.69
C ASP A 131 -0.41 12.68 -10.70
N PHE A 132 -0.42 11.44 -10.20
CA PHE A 132 -0.44 10.24 -11.03
C PHE A 132 -1.75 10.13 -11.83
N ALA A 133 -2.88 10.41 -11.20
CA ALA A 133 -4.20 10.33 -11.83
C ALA A 133 -4.34 11.38 -12.93
N ASP A 134 -3.93 12.61 -12.68
CA ASP A 134 -3.96 13.71 -13.67
C ASP A 134 -3.10 13.36 -14.88
N LYS A 135 -1.86 12.88 -14.67
CA LYS A 135 -0.98 12.42 -15.75
C LYS A 135 -1.59 11.28 -16.58
N LEU A 136 -2.32 10.35 -15.95
CA LEU A 136 -3.01 9.29 -16.67
C LEU A 136 -4.18 9.84 -17.48
N LEU A 137 -4.97 10.77 -16.93
CA LEU A 137 -6.10 11.35 -17.65
C LEU A 137 -5.65 12.16 -18.85
N GLU A 138 -4.56 12.94 -18.75
CA GLU A 138 -3.95 13.67 -19.87
C GLU A 138 -3.47 12.76 -21.00
N LYS A 139 -2.95 11.58 -20.66
CA LYS A 139 -2.44 10.63 -21.67
C LYS A 139 -3.56 9.91 -22.43
N TYR A 140 -4.76 9.86 -21.85
CA TYR A 140 -5.89 9.07 -22.36
C TYR A 140 -7.10 9.92 -22.76
N SER A 141 -7.04 11.24 -22.59
CA SER A 141 -8.01 12.22 -23.12
C SER A 141 -7.89 12.36 -24.63
#